data_AF-A0A6P7GRB6-F1
#
_entry.id   AF-A0A6P7GRB6-F1
#
_cell.length_a   1.000
_cell.length_b   1.000
_cell.length_c   1.000
_cell.angle_alpha   90.00
_cell.angle_beta   90.00
_cell.angle_gamma   90.00
#
_symmetry.space_group_name_H-M   'P 1'
#
loop_
_entity.id
_entity.type
_entity.pdbx_description
1 polymer ?
#
loop_
_entity_poly.entity_id
_entity_poly.type
_entity_poly.pdbx_seq_one_letter_code
_entity_poly.pdbx_strand_id
1 'polypeptide(L)'
;MRFMGASLDELASLLDTSEKILKQQFYSLDDDAFNLLTCKGVFCYDYVDSLEKLEETSLPTISHFYNKLCDEHISEQKYAHAQKVWSTFECKNLGEYSDLYLKTDILLLADVFEQFRQKCRDTYHLDPAWYYTIPGYTWDCMLRYTKCRLELLKDVDMILFIEKGIRGGISVCSNRFSEANNKYMSTYDPTQPSKYIMYLNVNNLYG
;
A
#
# COMPACT_ATOMS: atom_id res chain seq x y z
N MET A 1 9.91 -2.89 -4.38
CA MET A 1 10.19 -1.48 -4.10
C MET A 1 8.89 -0.86 -3.59
N ARG A 2 8.81 -0.46 -2.32
CA ARG A 2 7.57 0.06 -1.72
C ARG A 2 7.55 1.58 -1.94
N PHE A 3 6.65 2.04 -2.79
CA PHE A 3 6.55 3.44 -3.21
C PHE A 3 6.03 4.35 -2.09
N MET A 4 5.05 3.88 -1.29
CA MET A 4 4.48 4.62 -0.17
C MET A 4 4.27 3.76 1.08
N GLY A 5 4.12 4.42 2.22
CA GLY A 5 3.97 3.80 3.53
C GLY A 5 2.66 3.03 3.73
N ALA A 6 1.67 3.24 2.88
CA ALA A 6 0.33 2.67 2.98
C ALA A 6 -0.08 1.96 1.68
N SER A 7 -1.16 1.18 1.73
CA SER A 7 -1.73 0.55 0.55
C SER A 7 -2.36 1.58 -0.39
N LEU A 8 -2.49 1.26 -1.68
CA LEU A 8 -3.17 2.14 -2.65
C LEU A 8 -4.61 2.46 -2.22
N ASP A 9 -5.29 1.52 -1.57
CA ASP A 9 -6.66 1.69 -1.09
C ASP A 9 -6.73 2.76 0.00
N GLU A 10 -5.85 2.69 1.01
CA GLU A 10 -5.72 3.71 2.04
C GLU A 10 -5.34 5.07 1.44
N LEU A 11 -4.39 5.09 0.48
CA LEU A 11 -3.95 6.33 -0.14
C LEU A 11 -5.04 6.97 -1.00
N ALA A 12 -5.77 6.18 -1.77
CA ALA A 12 -6.89 6.63 -2.60
C ALA A 12 -8.02 7.22 -1.74
N SER A 13 -8.28 6.65 -0.55
CA SER A 13 -9.27 7.14 0.40
C SER A 13 -8.94 8.53 0.97
N LEU A 14 -7.65 8.91 0.98
CA LEU A 14 -7.17 10.20 1.49
C LEU A 14 -7.10 11.29 0.41
N LEU A 15 -7.35 10.95 -0.85
CA LEU A 15 -7.30 11.90 -1.96
C LEU A 15 -8.56 12.75 -2.00
N ASP A 16 -8.38 14.07 -2.01
CA ASP A 16 -9.46 15.02 -2.27
C ASP A 16 -10.03 14.80 -3.69
N THR A 17 -11.35 14.82 -3.81
CA THR A 17 -12.13 14.51 -5.04
C THR A 17 -12.18 15.66 -6.04
N SER A 18 -11.65 16.82 -5.68
CA SER A 18 -11.74 18.07 -6.44
C SER A 18 -10.82 18.14 -7.67
N GLU A 19 -9.66 17.47 -7.65
CA GLU A 19 -8.62 17.59 -8.71
C GLU A 19 -8.01 16.23 -9.11
N LYS A 20 -8.84 15.27 -9.52
CA LYS A 20 -8.40 13.94 -9.94
C LYS A 20 -8.28 13.84 -11.48
N ILE A 21 -7.12 13.38 -11.98
CA ILE A 21 -6.92 12.90 -13.36
C ILE A 21 -7.95 11.81 -13.67
N LEU A 22 -8.29 10.97 -12.69
CA LEU A 22 -9.38 10.00 -12.80
C LEU A 22 -10.71 10.67 -13.19
N LYS A 23 -11.06 11.81 -12.57
CA LYS A 23 -12.30 12.55 -12.86
C LYS A 23 -12.28 13.16 -14.26
N GLN A 24 -11.12 13.59 -14.74
CA GLN A 24 -10.98 14.10 -16.11
C GLN A 24 -11.15 12.99 -17.16
N GLN A 25 -10.69 11.77 -16.87
CA GLN A 25 -10.83 10.62 -17.78
C GLN A 25 -12.23 10.02 -17.78
N PHE A 26 -12.96 10.17 -16.67
CA PHE A 26 -14.31 9.66 -16.47
C PHE A 26 -15.34 10.78 -16.28
N TYR A 27 -15.16 11.91 -16.97
CA TYR A 27 -15.98 13.12 -16.82
C TYR A 27 -17.47 12.91 -17.15
N SER A 28 -17.80 11.88 -17.91
CA SER A 28 -19.16 11.54 -18.34
C SER A 28 -19.90 10.60 -17.39
N LEU A 29 -19.22 10.07 -16.36
CA LEU A 29 -19.86 9.22 -15.36
C LEU A 29 -20.66 10.07 -14.37
N ASP A 30 -21.72 9.47 -13.82
CA ASP A 30 -22.38 10.03 -12.65
C ASP A 30 -21.52 9.89 -11.39
N ASP A 31 -21.86 10.64 -10.35
CA ASP A 31 -21.09 10.65 -9.11
C ASP A 31 -21.08 9.27 -8.42
N ASP A 32 -22.16 8.49 -8.55
CA ASP A 32 -22.28 7.17 -7.93
C ASP A 32 -21.36 6.13 -8.60
N ALA A 33 -21.32 6.09 -9.93
CA ALA A 33 -20.39 5.24 -10.68
C ALA A 33 -18.95 5.72 -10.51
N PHE A 34 -18.71 7.03 -10.48
CA PHE A 34 -17.38 7.57 -10.22
C PHE A 34 -16.85 7.15 -8.85
N ASN A 35 -17.69 7.22 -7.80
CA ASN A 35 -17.32 6.80 -6.46
C ASN A 35 -16.90 5.33 -6.40
N LEU A 36 -17.49 4.45 -7.23
CA LEU A 36 -17.05 3.06 -7.32
C LEU A 36 -15.60 2.92 -7.82
N LEU A 37 -15.15 3.83 -8.69
CA LEU A 37 -13.78 3.82 -9.23
C LEU A 37 -12.76 4.49 -8.31
N THR A 38 -13.21 5.18 -7.25
CA THR A 38 -12.30 5.82 -6.29
C THR A 38 -11.71 4.85 -5.27
N CYS A 39 -12.33 3.68 -5.09
CA CYS A 39 -11.84 2.61 -4.23
C CYS A 39 -10.91 1.68 -5.02
N LYS A 40 -10.03 0.96 -4.32
CA LYS A 40 -9.20 -0.04 -4.99
C LYS A 40 -10.07 -1.17 -5.55
N GLY A 41 -9.97 -1.40 -6.86
CA GLY A 41 -10.66 -2.51 -7.51
C GLY A 41 -10.19 -3.89 -7.04
N VAL A 42 -10.95 -4.92 -7.39
CA VAL A 42 -10.67 -6.31 -7.02
C VAL A 42 -10.56 -7.14 -8.29
N PHE A 43 -9.49 -7.91 -8.44
CA PHE A 43 -9.27 -8.71 -9.65
C PHE A 43 -8.79 -10.13 -9.30
N CYS A 44 -9.21 -11.12 -10.10
CA CYS A 44 -8.92 -12.54 -9.89
C CYS A 44 -7.64 -12.97 -10.63
N TYR A 45 -6.49 -12.43 -10.20
CA TYR A 45 -5.19 -12.65 -10.86
C TYR A 45 -4.84 -14.11 -11.07
N ASP A 46 -5.04 -14.95 -10.05
CA ASP A 46 -4.71 -16.37 -10.07
C ASP A 46 -5.64 -17.19 -10.98
N TYR A 47 -6.84 -16.68 -11.25
CA TYR A 47 -7.82 -17.34 -12.09
C TYR A 47 -7.51 -17.12 -13.58
N VAL A 48 -7.08 -15.93 -13.97
CA VAL A 48 -6.79 -15.57 -15.36
C VAL A 48 -5.41 -16.07 -15.77
N ASP A 49 -5.35 -17.35 -16.16
CA ASP A 49 -4.12 -18.03 -16.64
C ASP A 49 -4.02 -18.13 -18.18
N SER A 50 -5.05 -17.69 -18.89
CA SER A 50 -5.16 -17.81 -20.35
C SER A 50 -6.03 -16.68 -20.91
N LEU A 51 -5.78 -16.31 -22.17
CA LEU A 51 -6.56 -15.26 -22.85
C LEU A 51 -8.03 -15.66 -23.04
N GLU A 52 -8.31 -16.96 -23.17
CA GLU A 52 -9.67 -17.49 -23.33
C GLU A 52 -10.57 -17.12 -22.13
N LYS A 53 -10.01 -17.06 -20.91
CA LYS A 53 -10.74 -16.65 -19.71
C LYS A 53 -11.18 -15.19 -19.73
N LEU A 54 -10.51 -14.33 -20.51
CA LEU A 54 -10.93 -12.94 -20.68
C LEU A 54 -12.23 -12.83 -21.50
N GLU A 55 -12.57 -13.84 -22.30
CA GLU A 55 -13.81 -13.89 -23.07
C GLU A 55 -15.00 -14.37 -22.23
N GLU A 56 -14.79 -14.79 -20.97
CA GLU A 56 -15.87 -15.22 -20.08
C GLU A 56 -16.86 -14.08 -19.83
N THR A 57 -18.13 -14.32 -20.11
CA THR A 57 -19.19 -13.30 -20.05
C THR A 57 -19.80 -13.11 -18.66
N SER A 58 -19.20 -13.73 -17.64
CA SER A 58 -19.67 -13.68 -16.26
C SER A 58 -18.51 -13.45 -15.32
N LEU A 59 -18.74 -12.68 -14.26
CA LEU A 59 -17.76 -12.53 -13.19
C LEU A 59 -17.54 -13.90 -12.50
N PRO A 60 -16.27 -14.35 -12.33
CA PRO A 60 -15.97 -15.60 -11.63
C PRO A 60 -16.51 -15.62 -10.20
N THR A 61 -16.79 -16.80 -9.67
CA THR A 61 -17.23 -16.95 -8.28
C THR A 61 -16.17 -16.49 -7.27
N ILE A 62 -16.60 -16.12 -6.06
CA ILE A 62 -15.70 -15.65 -4.99
C ILE A 62 -14.52 -16.61 -4.68
N SER A 63 -14.71 -17.92 -4.89
CA SER A 63 -13.65 -18.93 -4.74
C SER A 63 -12.47 -18.71 -5.68
N HIS A 64 -12.69 -18.12 -6.85
CA HIS A 64 -11.66 -17.84 -7.86
C HIS A 64 -10.89 -16.55 -7.59
N PHE A 65 -11.28 -15.78 -6.58
CA PHE A 65 -10.56 -14.60 -6.09
C PHE A 65 -9.58 -14.92 -4.95
N TYR A 66 -9.23 -16.20 -4.76
CA TYR A 66 -8.22 -16.59 -3.80
C TYR A 66 -6.86 -15.97 -4.14
N ASN A 67 -6.19 -15.38 -3.15
CA ASN A 67 -4.88 -14.80 -3.31
C ASN A 67 -3.81 -15.79 -2.82
N LYS A 68 -3.12 -16.48 -3.74
CA LYS A 68 -2.07 -17.45 -3.38
C LYS A 68 -0.83 -16.80 -2.73
N LEU A 69 -0.59 -15.50 -2.93
CA LEU A 69 0.56 -14.81 -2.33
C LEU A 69 0.36 -14.57 -0.84
N CYS A 70 -0.88 -14.36 -0.40
CA CYS A 70 -1.24 -14.12 1.00
C CYS A 70 -1.90 -15.33 1.66
N ASP A 71 -2.21 -16.39 0.90
CA ASP A 71 -2.94 -17.57 1.34
C ASP A 71 -4.30 -17.21 1.98
N GLU A 72 -5.01 -16.25 1.36
CA GLU A 72 -6.23 -15.64 1.90
C GLU A 72 -7.33 -15.51 0.84
N HIS A 73 -8.58 -15.71 1.28
CA HIS A 73 -9.77 -15.35 0.50
C HIS A 73 -10.09 -13.87 0.62
N ILE A 74 -10.64 -13.27 -0.43
CA ILE A 74 -11.23 -11.93 -0.34
C ILE A 74 -12.45 -11.93 0.57
N SER A 75 -12.73 -10.79 1.20
CA SER A 75 -13.95 -10.61 1.98
C SER A 75 -15.18 -10.54 1.06
N GLU A 76 -16.34 -10.95 1.58
CA GLU A 76 -17.62 -10.84 0.87
C GLU A 76 -17.93 -9.39 0.46
N GLN A 77 -17.52 -8.41 1.26
CA GLN A 77 -17.67 -6.99 0.95
C GLN A 77 -16.89 -6.58 -0.31
N LYS A 78 -15.64 -7.08 -0.46
CA LYS A 78 -14.81 -6.83 -1.63
C LYS A 78 -15.38 -7.50 -2.88
N TYR A 79 -15.92 -8.71 -2.73
CA TYR A 79 -16.59 -9.40 -3.82
C TYR A 79 -17.89 -8.70 -4.25
N ALA A 80 -18.72 -8.26 -3.30
CA ALA A 80 -19.92 -7.48 -3.59
C ALA A 80 -19.60 -6.17 -4.31
N HIS A 81 -18.48 -5.52 -3.97
CA HIS A 81 -17.99 -4.36 -4.69
C HIS A 81 -17.62 -4.72 -6.14
N ALA A 82 -16.89 -5.81 -6.38
CA ALA A 82 -16.58 -6.29 -7.73
C ALA A 82 -17.84 -6.56 -8.57
N GLN A 83 -18.86 -7.18 -7.98
CA GLN A 83 -20.15 -7.41 -8.63
C GLN A 83 -20.88 -6.10 -8.97
N LYS A 84 -20.82 -5.11 -8.08
CA LYS A 84 -21.40 -3.78 -8.32
C LYS A 84 -20.68 -3.06 -9.46
N VAL A 85 -19.35 -3.09 -9.50
CA VAL A 85 -18.57 -2.52 -10.61
C VAL A 85 -18.93 -3.21 -11.92
N TRP A 86 -18.96 -4.54 -11.95
CA TRP A 86 -19.31 -5.30 -13.15
C TRP A 86 -20.68 -4.89 -13.72
N SER A 87 -21.69 -4.77 -12.85
CA SER A 87 -23.05 -4.42 -13.28
C SER A 87 -23.21 -2.94 -13.64
N THR A 88 -22.62 -2.01 -12.87
CA THR A 88 -22.72 -0.57 -13.14
C THR A 88 -22.02 -0.16 -14.43
N PHE A 89 -20.90 -0.81 -14.78
CA PHE A 89 -20.16 -0.52 -16.00
C PHE A 89 -20.52 -1.44 -17.18
N GLU A 90 -21.56 -2.26 -17.02
CA GLU A 90 -22.09 -3.17 -18.05
C GLU A 90 -20.99 -4.01 -18.73
N CYS A 91 -20.03 -4.52 -17.96
CA CYS A 91 -18.92 -5.31 -18.48
C CYS A 91 -19.46 -6.59 -19.16
N LYS A 92 -19.13 -6.78 -20.44
CA LYS A 92 -19.62 -7.92 -21.23
C LYS A 92 -18.81 -9.17 -21.02
N ASN A 93 -17.51 -9.00 -20.77
CA ASN A 93 -16.58 -10.09 -20.54
C ASN A 93 -15.51 -9.70 -19.51
N LEU A 94 -14.75 -10.69 -19.07
CA LEU A 94 -13.71 -10.51 -18.06
C LEU A 94 -12.55 -9.63 -18.57
N GLY A 95 -12.34 -9.56 -19.89
CA GLY A 95 -11.41 -8.65 -20.56
C GLY A 95 -11.77 -7.18 -20.35
N GLU A 96 -13.01 -6.79 -20.66
CA GLU A 96 -13.51 -5.42 -20.43
C GLU A 96 -13.41 -5.03 -18.93
N TYR A 97 -13.73 -5.97 -18.04
CA TYR A 97 -13.55 -5.76 -16.59
C TYR A 97 -12.08 -5.58 -16.20
N SER A 98 -11.16 -6.35 -16.81
CA SER A 98 -9.72 -6.23 -16.61
C SER A 98 -9.18 -4.89 -17.09
N ASP A 99 -9.61 -4.43 -18.27
CA ASP A 99 -9.23 -3.14 -18.83
C ASP A 99 -9.70 -1.98 -17.94
N LEU A 100 -10.94 -2.04 -17.45
CA LEU A 100 -11.46 -1.06 -16.50
C LEU A 100 -10.66 -1.08 -15.20
N TYR A 101 -10.41 -2.26 -14.64
CA TYR A 101 -9.60 -2.45 -13.44
C TYR A 101 -8.18 -1.87 -13.60
N LEU A 102 -7.47 -2.21 -14.68
CA LEU A 102 -6.11 -1.72 -14.93
C LEU A 102 -6.09 -0.21 -15.14
N LYS A 103 -7.02 0.32 -15.95
CA LYS A 103 -7.11 1.75 -16.20
C LYS A 103 -7.35 2.53 -14.90
N THR A 104 -8.25 2.04 -14.06
CA THR A 104 -8.57 2.68 -12.78
C THR A 104 -7.41 2.62 -11.79
N ASP A 105 -6.74 1.48 -11.66
CA ASP A 105 -5.58 1.32 -10.78
C ASP A 105 -4.42 2.26 -11.19
N ILE A 106 -4.16 2.39 -12.49
CA ILE A 106 -3.15 3.31 -13.04
C ILE A 106 -3.52 4.77 -12.77
N LEU A 107 -4.78 5.16 -13.03
CA LEU A 107 -5.22 6.54 -12.84
C LEU A 107 -5.24 6.93 -11.37
N LEU A 108 -5.66 6.03 -10.47
CA LEU A 108 -5.56 6.23 -9.03
C LEU A 108 -4.10 6.41 -8.60
N LEU A 109 -3.19 5.55 -9.07
CA LEU A 109 -1.77 5.69 -8.76
C LEU A 109 -1.20 7.03 -9.25
N ALA A 110 -1.59 7.48 -10.45
CA ALA A 110 -1.19 8.77 -10.99
C ALA A 110 -1.70 9.92 -10.11
N ASP A 111 -2.96 9.89 -9.68
CA ASP A 111 -3.53 10.88 -8.78
C ASP A 111 -2.79 10.93 -7.43
N VAL A 112 -2.53 9.77 -6.83
CA VAL A 112 -1.77 9.69 -5.58
C VAL A 112 -0.36 10.28 -5.78
N PHE A 113 0.31 9.96 -6.89
CA PHE A 113 1.67 10.45 -7.12
C PHE A 113 1.73 11.95 -7.39
N GLU A 114 0.81 12.51 -8.19
CA GLU A 114 0.78 13.95 -8.44
C GLU A 114 0.50 14.73 -7.16
N GLN A 115 -0.41 14.25 -6.29
CA GLN A 115 -0.63 14.86 -4.97
C GLN A 115 0.62 14.76 -4.08
N PHE A 116 1.31 13.63 -4.11
CA PHE A 116 2.57 13.46 -3.38
C PHE A 116 3.64 14.45 -3.87
N ARG A 117 3.81 14.58 -5.18
CA ARG A 117 4.73 15.56 -5.80
C ARG A 117 4.37 16.98 -5.41
N GLN A 118 3.09 17.34 -5.47
CA GLN A 118 2.62 18.67 -5.11
C GLN A 118 2.94 18.99 -3.64
N LYS A 119 2.55 18.12 -2.71
CA LYS A 119 2.86 18.29 -1.28
C LYS A 119 4.36 18.40 -1.01
N CYS A 120 5.17 17.61 -1.71
CA CYS A 120 6.62 17.65 -1.58
C CYS A 120 7.23 18.96 -2.08
N ARG A 121 6.78 19.47 -3.23
CA ARG A 121 7.18 20.78 -3.76
C ARG A 121 6.77 21.92 -2.83
N ASP A 122 5.57 21.85 -2.27
CA ASP A 122 5.07 22.90 -1.37
C ASP A 122 5.84 22.91 -0.03
N THR A 123 6.15 21.73 0.51
CA THR A 123 6.80 21.59 1.82
C THR A 123 8.31 21.75 1.77
N TYR A 124 8.97 21.10 0.81
CA TYR A 124 10.43 20.98 0.75
C TYR A 124 11.06 21.72 -0.42
N HIS A 125 10.25 22.24 -1.34
CA HIS A 125 10.69 22.95 -2.55
C HIS A 125 11.60 22.10 -3.46
N LEU A 126 11.43 20.79 -3.39
CA LEU A 126 12.06 19.78 -4.23
C LEU A 126 10.96 18.88 -4.78
N ASP A 127 11.11 18.47 -6.04
CA ASP A 127 10.15 17.58 -6.69
C ASP A 127 10.72 16.14 -6.68
N PRO A 128 10.01 15.17 -6.05
CA PRO A 128 10.50 13.81 -5.90
C PRO A 128 10.65 13.09 -7.25
N ALA A 129 10.02 13.56 -8.34
CA ALA A 129 10.17 12.97 -9.67
C ALA A 129 11.59 13.12 -10.27
N TRP A 130 12.44 13.98 -9.71
CA TRP A 130 13.85 14.12 -10.13
C TRP A 130 14.79 13.13 -9.46
N TYR A 131 14.28 12.25 -8.59
CA TYR A 131 15.07 11.34 -7.79
C TYR A 131 14.72 9.89 -8.12
N TYR A 132 15.74 9.05 -8.20
CA TYR A 132 15.54 7.62 -8.40
C TYR A 132 14.87 6.92 -7.21
N THR A 133 15.07 7.44 -5.99
CA THR A 133 14.58 6.83 -4.76
C THR A 133 14.18 7.89 -3.72
N ILE A 134 13.22 7.55 -2.86
CA ILE A 134 12.80 8.41 -1.75
C ILE A 134 13.94 8.71 -0.77
N PRO A 135 14.82 7.77 -0.37
CA PRO A 135 15.98 8.11 0.47
C PRO A 135 16.86 9.21 -0.12
N GLY A 136 17.16 9.16 -1.42
CA GLY A 136 17.92 10.22 -2.10
C GLY A 136 17.20 11.56 -2.06
N TYR A 137 15.89 11.57 -2.32
CA TYR A 137 15.05 12.75 -2.17
C TYR A 137 15.10 13.30 -0.73
N THR A 138 14.90 12.46 0.29
CA THR A 138 14.89 12.89 1.69
C THR A 138 16.25 13.40 2.15
N TRP A 139 17.34 12.84 1.62
CA TRP A 139 18.69 13.32 1.88
C TRP A 139 18.90 14.74 1.36
N ASP A 140 18.50 15.01 0.13
CA ASP A 140 18.62 16.36 -0.45
C ASP A 140 17.66 17.35 0.22
N CYS A 141 16.47 16.92 0.64
CA CYS A 141 15.61 17.72 1.52
C CYS A 141 16.32 18.11 2.81
N MET A 142 16.99 17.15 3.48
CA MET A 142 17.75 17.40 4.69
C MET A 142 18.91 18.38 4.45
N LEU A 143 19.69 18.19 3.39
CA LEU A 143 20.79 19.11 3.03
C LEU A 143 20.26 20.52 2.73
N ARG A 144 19.15 20.62 1.98
CA ARG A 144 18.52 21.90 1.67
C ARG A 144 18.01 22.60 2.91
N TYR A 145 17.43 21.87 3.87
CA TYR A 145 16.89 22.42 5.11
C TYR A 145 18.00 22.87 6.06
N THR A 146 18.97 21.99 6.34
CA THR A 146 20.05 22.24 7.30
C THR A 146 21.16 23.15 6.77
N LYS A 147 21.31 23.25 5.45
CA LYS A 147 22.42 23.95 4.76
C LYS A 147 23.80 23.42 5.14
N CYS A 148 23.89 22.22 5.73
CA CYS A 148 25.17 21.64 6.09
C CYS A 148 25.97 21.29 4.83
N ARG A 149 27.30 21.38 4.93
CA ARG A 149 28.21 20.96 3.87
C ARG A 149 28.92 19.70 4.35
N LEU A 150 28.60 18.57 3.73
CA LEU A 150 29.26 17.31 4.03
C LEU A 150 30.57 17.24 3.26
N GLU A 151 31.61 16.76 3.93
CA GLU A 151 32.91 16.51 3.32
C GLU A 151 32.95 15.12 2.68
N LEU A 152 33.69 15.02 1.57
CA LEU A 152 33.94 13.73 0.94
C LEU A 152 34.92 12.92 1.77
N LEU A 153 34.61 11.65 2.01
CA LEU A 153 35.57 10.70 2.59
C LEU A 153 36.67 10.42 1.54
N LYS A 154 37.91 10.77 1.88
CA LYS A 154 39.05 10.69 0.95
C LYS A 154 39.92 9.45 1.15
N ASP A 155 39.75 8.77 2.28
CA ASP A 155 40.59 7.65 2.71
C ASP A 155 39.71 6.41 2.98
N VAL A 156 40.21 5.25 2.58
CA VAL A 156 39.57 3.95 2.84
C VAL A 156 39.42 3.68 4.34
N ASP A 157 40.35 4.14 5.18
CA ASP A 157 40.29 3.95 6.62
C ASP A 157 39.11 4.69 7.25
N MET A 158 38.72 5.85 6.70
CA MET A 158 37.52 6.58 7.14
C MET A 158 36.24 5.80 6.82
N ILE A 159 36.18 5.20 5.63
CA ILE A 159 35.05 4.36 5.21
C ILE A 159 34.96 3.13 6.11
N LEU A 160 36.07 2.42 6.29
CA LEU A 160 36.13 1.24 7.14
C LEU A 160 35.78 1.55 8.60
N PHE A 161 36.17 2.73 9.11
CA PHE A 161 35.79 3.17 10.45
C PHE A 161 34.27 3.33 10.58
N ILE A 162 33.62 3.99 9.63
CA ILE A 162 32.16 4.18 9.61
C ILE A 162 31.46 2.83 9.48
N GLU A 163 31.85 2.02 8.50
CA GLU A 163 31.24 0.70 8.25
C GLU A 163 31.35 -0.22 9.46
N LYS A 164 32.52 -0.26 10.13
CA LYS A 164 32.71 -1.02 11.38
C LYS A 164 31.84 -0.52 12.52
N GLY A 165 31.39 0.74 12.49
CA GLY A 165 30.51 1.35 13.48
C GLY A 165 29.02 1.12 13.25
N ILE A 166 28.59 0.77 12.03
CA ILE A 166 27.17 0.57 11.70
C ILE A 166 26.60 -0.62 12.48
N ARG A 167 25.50 -0.39 13.22
CA ARG A 167 24.71 -1.41 13.90
C ARG A 167 23.24 -1.23 13.53
N GLY A 168 22.51 -2.33 13.41
CA GLY A 168 21.07 -2.31 13.15
C GLY A 168 20.24 -2.19 14.43
N GLY A 169 18.94 -2.42 14.30
CA GLY A 169 18.03 -2.51 15.45
C GLY A 169 18.38 -3.69 16.36
N ILE A 170 18.21 -3.48 17.67
CA ILE A 170 18.40 -4.53 18.67
C ILE A 170 17.20 -5.48 18.62
N SER A 171 17.46 -6.78 18.48
CA SER A 171 16.45 -7.84 18.59
C SER A 171 16.85 -8.80 19.71
N VAL A 172 15.95 -8.98 20.69
CA VAL A 172 16.18 -9.82 21.87
C VAL A 172 15.00 -10.76 22.07
N CYS A 173 15.30 -12.05 22.21
CA CYS A 173 14.34 -13.07 22.62
C CYS A 173 14.75 -13.61 24.00
N SER A 174 14.18 -13.04 25.06
CA SER A 174 14.50 -13.46 26.45
C SER A 174 13.78 -14.75 26.85
N ASN A 175 12.67 -15.07 26.19
CA ASN A 175 11.91 -16.30 26.40
C ASN A 175 11.43 -16.84 25.05
N ARG A 176 11.66 -18.12 24.78
CA ARG A 176 11.35 -18.79 23.51
C ARG A 176 9.85 -18.83 23.23
N PHE A 177 9.01 -18.97 24.26
CA PHE A 177 7.56 -19.02 24.11
C PHE A 177 6.85 -18.48 25.34
N SER A 178 5.81 -17.69 25.11
CA SER A 178 4.95 -17.18 26.15
C SER A 178 3.54 -16.99 25.60
N GLU A 179 2.58 -17.69 26.19
CA GLU A 179 1.16 -17.54 25.88
C GLU A 179 0.46 -16.76 27.01
N ALA A 180 -0.52 -15.93 26.66
CA ALA A 180 -1.35 -15.21 27.62
C ALA A 180 -2.49 -16.13 28.09
N ASN A 181 -2.79 -16.15 29.39
CA ASN A 181 -3.93 -16.85 29.96
C ASN A 181 -4.72 -15.88 30.84
N ASN A 182 -5.73 -15.21 30.29
CA ASN A 182 -6.55 -14.29 31.07
C ASN A 182 -8.00 -14.33 30.58
N LYS A 183 -8.92 -13.89 31.46
CA LYS A 183 -10.37 -13.98 31.27
C LYS A 183 -10.94 -13.30 30.01
N TYR A 184 -10.14 -12.50 29.31
CA TYR A 184 -10.53 -11.81 28.07
C TYR A 184 -10.20 -12.63 26.81
N MET A 185 -9.45 -13.73 26.93
CA MET A 185 -9.07 -14.60 25.83
C MET A 185 -10.14 -15.67 25.58
N SER A 186 -10.40 -16.01 24.31
CA SER A 186 -11.30 -17.12 23.94
C SER A 186 -10.79 -18.50 24.38
N THR A 187 -9.48 -18.62 24.61
CA THR A 187 -8.78 -19.84 25.05
C THR A 187 -8.49 -19.88 26.55
N TYR A 188 -9.17 -19.05 27.35
CA TYR A 188 -8.92 -18.94 28.80
C TYR A 188 -9.16 -20.28 29.53
N ASP A 189 -8.16 -20.72 30.29
CA ASP A 189 -8.26 -21.88 31.19
C ASP A 189 -8.27 -21.41 32.65
N PRO A 190 -9.39 -21.56 33.38
CA PRO A 190 -9.50 -21.15 34.78
C PRO A 190 -8.68 -22.02 35.73
N THR A 191 -8.19 -23.18 35.29
CA THR A 191 -7.33 -24.06 36.10
C THR A 191 -5.88 -23.60 36.13
N GLN A 192 -5.49 -22.71 35.20
CA GLN A 192 -4.13 -22.18 35.08
C GLN A 192 -4.01 -20.77 35.66
N PRO A 193 -2.81 -20.35 36.11
CA PRO A 193 -2.58 -19.01 36.62
C PRO A 193 -2.91 -17.93 35.58
N SER A 194 -3.44 -16.80 36.06
CA SER A 194 -3.66 -15.64 35.19
C SER A 194 -2.33 -15.04 34.73
N LYS A 195 -2.20 -14.85 33.42
CA LYS A 195 -1.00 -14.33 32.75
C LYS A 195 -1.39 -13.34 31.64
N TYR A 196 -0.78 -12.17 31.69
CA TYR A 196 -0.96 -11.10 30.71
C TYR A 196 0.32 -10.89 29.93
N ILE A 197 0.20 -10.55 28.65
CA ILE A 197 1.31 -10.15 27.79
C ILE A 197 1.01 -8.73 27.31
N MET A 198 2.02 -7.86 27.36
CA MET A 198 1.91 -6.48 26.91
C MET A 198 2.78 -6.29 25.68
N TYR A 199 2.21 -5.66 24.65
CA TYR A 199 2.94 -5.24 23.47
C TYR A 199 3.05 -3.70 23.49
N LEU A 200 4.28 -3.21 23.49
CA LEU A 200 4.58 -1.79 23.43
C LEU A 200 5.34 -1.53 22.13
N ASN A 201 4.95 -0.46 21.44
CA ASN A 201 5.64 0.00 20.24
C ASN A 201 5.93 1.51 20.37
N VAL A 202 7.14 1.90 20.04
CA VAL A 202 7.55 3.31 20.04
C VAL A 202 7.20 3.92 18.69
N ASN A 203 6.36 4.95 18.70
CA ASN A 203 6.02 5.69 17.49
C ASN A 203 7.25 6.49 17.01
N ASN A 204 7.59 6.35 15.73
CA ASN A 204 8.69 7.07 15.09
C ASN A 204 10.06 6.90 15.78
N LEU A 205 10.48 5.67 16.10
CA LEU A 205 11.73 5.40 16.84
C LEU A 205 12.99 6.03 16.23
N TYR A 206 13.07 6.14 14.90
CA TYR A 206 14.25 6.66 14.19
C TYR A 206 14.07 8.04 13.58
N GLY A 207 12.83 8.53 13.45
CA GLY A 207 12.54 9.70 12.64
C GLY A 207 12.45 10.99 13.43
#